data_AF-A0A501W1D1-F1
#
_entry.id   AF-A0A501W1D1-F1
#
_cell.length_a   1.000
_cell.length_b   1.000
_cell.length_c   1.000
_cell.angle_alpha   90.00
_cell.angle_beta   90.00
_cell.angle_gamma   90.00
#
_symmetry.space_group_name_H-M   'P 1'
#
loop_
_entity.id
_entity.type
_entity.pdbx_description
1 polymer ?
#
loop_
_entity_poly.entity_id
_entity_poly.type
_entity_poly.pdbx_seq_one_letter_code
_entity_poly.pdbx_strand_id
1 'polypeptide(L)'
;LINYYGSKLKRFKRAQQHLWLLCHLTERIQLALERLTDGFIYHIRKQQEAANTFAQQAVFLSWQSAADNVTKAAELLHLFVDENIDDNQPFSVVRQQALKVMNDRDIQTLCLYLKKQKRTVEEYQWQHYDEQCNLLEQLLRQVFLCLECEAGKGSEAVVAQLQQMQTEIAFGGPLK
;
A
#
# COMPACT_ATOMS: atom_id res chain seq x y z
N LEU A 1 -20.49 28.68 -7.35
CA LEU A 1 -19.26 29.40 -7.76
C LEU A 1 -19.64 30.63 -8.56
N ILE A 2 -19.17 31.81 -8.14
CA ILE A 2 -19.34 33.04 -8.90
C ILE A 2 -18.38 32.96 -10.10
N ASN A 3 -18.92 32.89 -11.32
CA ASN A 3 -18.12 32.87 -12.54
C ASN A 3 -17.31 34.17 -12.65
N TYR A 4 -16.07 34.09 -13.13
CA TYR A 4 -15.21 35.26 -13.33
C TYR A 4 -15.87 36.22 -14.34
N TYR A 5 -16.32 37.38 -13.87
CA TYR A 5 -16.92 38.42 -14.72
C TYR A 5 -15.94 39.58 -14.93
N GLY A 6 -14.87 39.34 -15.71
CA GLY A 6 -13.83 40.34 -15.96
C GLY A 6 -14.34 41.69 -16.49
N SER A 7 -15.43 41.69 -17.28
CA SER A 7 -16.05 42.92 -17.79
C SER A 7 -16.78 43.74 -16.72
N LYS A 8 -17.32 43.10 -15.67
CA LYS A 8 -17.94 43.77 -14.52
C LYS A 8 -16.89 44.34 -13.58
N LEU A 9 -15.73 43.66 -13.44
CA LEU A 9 -14.64 44.10 -12.59
C LEU A 9 -14.05 45.45 -13.02
N LYS A 10 -13.94 45.68 -14.33
CA LYS A 10 -13.42 46.93 -14.91
C LYS A 10 -14.18 48.19 -14.50
N ARG A 11 -15.41 48.05 -13.97
CA ARG A 11 -16.25 49.17 -13.52
C ARG A 11 -15.91 49.68 -12.11
N PHE A 12 -15.17 48.90 -11.33
CA PHE A 12 -14.79 49.26 -9.95
C PHE A 12 -13.46 50.03 -9.89
N LYS A 13 -13.19 50.68 -8.75
CA LYS A 13 -11.88 51.29 -8.49
C LYS A 13 -10.80 50.20 -8.43
N ARG A 14 -9.56 50.55 -8.80
CA ARG A 14 -8.42 49.61 -8.82
C ARG A 14 -8.23 48.84 -7.51
N ALA A 15 -8.36 49.50 -6.37
CA ALA A 15 -8.28 48.86 -5.06
C ALA A 15 -9.35 47.77 -4.86
N GLN A 16 -10.59 48.02 -5.29
CA GLN A 16 -11.69 47.06 -5.21
C GLN A 16 -11.50 45.89 -6.19
N GLN A 17 -10.93 46.15 -7.37
CA GLN A 17 -10.57 45.10 -8.33
C GLN A 17 -9.50 44.16 -7.76
N HIS A 18 -8.44 44.72 -7.16
CA HIS A 18 -7.38 43.91 -6.53
C HIS A 18 -7.92 43.08 -5.36
N LEU A 19 -8.73 43.69 -4.47
CA LEU A 19 -9.34 42.96 -3.36
C LEU A 19 -10.23 41.82 -3.86
N TRP A 20 -11.07 42.07 -4.86
CA TRP A 20 -11.90 41.02 -5.45
C TRP A 20 -11.08 39.88 -6.05
N LEU A 21 -10.01 40.21 -6.79
CA LEU A 21 -9.12 39.19 -7.37
C LEU A 21 -8.44 38.34 -6.30
N LEU A 22 -7.96 38.96 -5.22
CA LEU A 22 -7.38 38.24 -4.09
C LEU A 22 -8.40 37.28 -3.49
N CYS A 23 -9.59 37.77 -3.12
CA CYS A 23 -10.65 36.92 -2.56
C CYS A 23 -11.04 35.79 -3.52
N HIS A 24 -11.21 36.07 -4.81
CA HIS A 24 -11.59 35.07 -5.81
C HIS A 24 -10.51 34.00 -5.99
N LEU A 25 -9.23 34.39 -6.06
CA LEU A 25 -8.13 33.44 -6.17
C LEU A 25 -8.02 32.59 -4.91
N THR A 26 -8.13 33.19 -3.72
CA THR A 26 -8.12 32.46 -2.45
C THR A 26 -9.26 31.45 -2.38
N GLU A 27 -10.50 31.84 -2.69
CA GLU A 27 -11.66 30.92 -2.73
C GLU A 27 -11.41 29.76 -3.71
N ARG A 28 -10.85 30.05 -4.88
CA ARG A 28 -10.57 29.03 -5.91
C ARG A 28 -9.47 28.06 -5.50
N ILE A 29 -8.44 28.54 -4.81
CA ILE A 29 -7.37 27.71 -4.26
C ILE A 29 -7.93 26.82 -3.14
N GLN A 30 -8.74 27.37 -2.22
CA GLN A 30 -9.39 26.59 -1.17
C GLN A 30 -10.26 25.46 -1.74
N LEU A 31 -11.12 25.77 -2.71
CA LEU A 31 -11.95 24.75 -3.38
C LEU A 31 -11.12 23.69 -4.12
N ALA A 32 -9.97 24.06 -4.67
CA ALA A 32 -9.07 23.11 -5.31
C ALA A 32 -8.42 22.17 -4.28
N LEU A 33 -8.01 22.70 -3.13
CA LEU A 33 -7.44 21.93 -2.01
C LEU A 33 -8.48 20.99 -1.39
N GLU A 34 -9.72 21.43 -1.21
CA GLU A 34 -10.82 20.57 -0.75
C GLU A 34 -11.03 19.37 -1.68
N ARG A 35 -11.10 19.62 -2.99
CA ARG A 35 -11.25 18.55 -3.99
C ARG A 35 -10.05 17.61 -4.04
N LEU A 36 -8.84 18.16 -3.86
CA LEU A 36 -7.63 17.36 -3.79
C LEU A 36 -7.64 16.46 -2.56
N THR A 37 -8.09 16.98 -1.42
CA THR A 37 -8.27 16.22 -0.17
C THR A 37 -9.29 15.10 -0.35
N ASP A 38 -10.45 15.39 -0.96
CA ASP A 38 -11.47 14.39 -1.24
C ASP A 38 -10.94 13.28 -2.16
N GLY A 39 -10.23 13.66 -3.22
CA GLY A 39 -9.59 12.73 -4.15
C GLY A 39 -8.55 11.85 -3.44
N PHE A 40 -7.72 12.46 -2.58
CA PHE A 40 -6.73 11.74 -1.78
C PHE A 40 -7.37 10.69 -0.87
N ILE A 41 -8.39 11.09 -0.10
CA ILE A 41 -9.12 10.18 0.80
C ILE A 41 -9.76 9.04 0.01
N TYR A 42 -10.38 9.36 -1.14
CA TYR A 42 -10.98 8.37 -2.02
C TYR A 42 -9.95 7.34 -2.48
N HIS A 43 -8.79 7.80 -2.96
CA HIS A 43 -7.75 6.90 -3.46
C HIS A 43 -7.11 6.05 -2.36
N ILE A 44 -6.89 6.60 -1.16
CA ILE A 44 -6.43 5.80 -0.01
C ILE A 44 -7.42 4.67 0.29
N ARG A 45 -8.72 5.00 0.40
CA ARG A 45 -9.76 3.99 0.69
C ARG A 45 -9.81 2.92 -0.39
N LYS A 46 -9.71 3.33 -1.66
CA LYS A 46 -9.69 2.41 -2.79
C LYS A 46 -8.48 1.47 -2.75
N GLN A 47 -7.30 1.97 -2.39
CA GLN A 47 -6.11 1.11 -2.24
C GLN A 47 -6.26 0.14 -1.06
N GLN A 48 -6.81 0.60 0.06
CA GLN A 48 -7.09 -0.25 1.21
C GLN A 48 -8.08 -1.37 0.87
N GLU A 49 -9.16 -1.05 0.15
CA GLU A 49 -10.15 -2.03 -0.31
C GLU A 49 -9.56 -3.04 -1.30
N ALA A 50 -8.73 -2.57 -2.24
CA ALA A 50 -8.03 -3.42 -3.19
C ALA A 50 -7.06 -4.39 -2.47
N ALA A 51 -6.27 -3.88 -1.52
CA ALA A 51 -5.35 -4.67 -0.71
C ALA A 51 -6.10 -5.72 0.12
N ASN A 52 -7.23 -5.35 0.75
CA ASN A 52 -8.10 -6.28 1.48
C ASN A 52 -8.64 -7.39 0.60
N THR A 53 -9.18 -7.03 -0.57
CA THR A 53 -9.76 -7.98 -1.52
C THR A 53 -8.70 -8.95 -2.04
N PHE A 54 -7.54 -8.42 -2.43
CA PHE A 54 -6.39 -9.19 -2.86
C PHE A 54 -5.94 -10.17 -1.76
N ALA A 55 -5.77 -9.68 -0.53
CA ALA A 55 -5.27 -10.50 0.57
C ALA A 55 -6.23 -11.63 0.93
N GLN A 56 -7.54 -11.38 0.97
CA GLN A 56 -8.53 -12.44 1.21
C GLN A 56 -8.48 -13.54 0.14
N GLN A 57 -8.39 -13.15 -1.14
CA GLN A 57 -8.25 -14.09 -2.25
C GLN A 57 -6.93 -14.84 -2.18
N ALA A 58 -5.82 -14.16 -1.90
CA ALA A 58 -4.49 -14.76 -1.79
C ALA A 58 -4.40 -15.77 -0.64
N VAL A 59 -4.98 -15.46 0.53
CA VAL A 59 -5.08 -16.41 1.65
C VAL A 59 -5.84 -17.65 1.21
N PHE A 60 -7.01 -17.50 0.60
CA PHE A 60 -7.82 -18.63 0.14
C PHE A 60 -7.06 -19.51 -0.87
N LEU A 61 -6.52 -18.90 -1.92
CA LEU A 61 -5.78 -19.60 -2.98
C LEU A 61 -4.52 -20.28 -2.45
N SER A 62 -3.79 -19.62 -1.54
CA SER A 62 -2.59 -20.23 -0.93
C SER A 62 -2.93 -21.45 -0.09
N TRP A 63 -4.09 -21.45 0.57
CA TRP A 63 -4.57 -22.60 1.35
C TRP A 63 -5.03 -23.75 0.48
N GLN A 64 -5.74 -23.44 -0.61
CA GLN A 64 -6.13 -24.44 -1.60
C GLN A 64 -4.89 -25.07 -2.27
N SER A 65 -3.97 -24.24 -2.74
CA SER A 65 -2.71 -24.72 -3.34
C SER A 65 -1.89 -25.58 -2.38
N ALA A 66 -1.79 -25.18 -1.10
CA ALA A 66 -1.08 -25.99 -0.12
C ALA A 66 -1.75 -27.34 0.14
N ALA A 67 -3.09 -27.37 0.19
CA ALA A 67 -3.86 -28.61 0.32
C ALA A 67 -3.67 -29.54 -0.90
N ASP A 68 -3.71 -29.00 -2.12
CA ASP A 68 -3.50 -29.75 -3.37
C ASP A 68 -2.06 -30.30 -3.48
N ASN A 69 -1.09 -29.60 -2.88
CA ASN A 69 0.31 -29.98 -2.88
C ASN A 69 0.72 -30.89 -1.70
N VAL A 70 -0.22 -31.32 -0.83
CA VAL A 70 0.09 -32.26 0.26
C VAL A 70 0.67 -33.58 -0.27
N THR A 71 0.24 -34.04 -1.45
CA THR A 71 0.78 -35.27 -2.06
C THR A 71 2.26 -35.11 -2.44
N LYS A 72 2.66 -33.93 -2.91
CA LYS A 72 4.08 -33.61 -3.17
C LYS A 72 4.90 -33.46 -1.89
N ALA A 73 4.25 -33.20 -0.75
CA ALA A 73 4.93 -33.24 0.54
C ALA A 73 5.49 -34.63 0.83
N ALA A 74 4.79 -35.69 0.42
CA ALA A 74 5.29 -37.05 0.57
C ALA A 74 6.56 -37.27 -0.26
N GLU A 75 6.61 -36.76 -1.50
CA GLU A 75 7.80 -36.82 -2.35
C GLU A 75 8.99 -36.04 -1.73
N LEU A 76 8.73 -34.87 -1.13
CA LEU A 76 9.76 -34.10 -0.42
C LEU A 76 10.28 -34.84 0.83
N LEU A 77 9.40 -35.46 1.60
CA LEU A 77 9.78 -36.23 2.79
C LEU A 77 10.50 -37.54 2.41
N HIS A 78 10.18 -38.13 1.25
CA HIS A 78 10.84 -39.32 0.73
C HIS A 78 12.34 -39.08 0.50
N LEU A 79 12.75 -37.87 0.10
CA LEU A 79 14.18 -37.52 -0.06
C LEU A 79 15.01 -37.71 1.22
N PHE A 80 14.39 -37.78 2.40
CA PHE A 80 15.08 -38.02 3.67
C PHE A 80 15.20 -39.50 4.06
N VAL A 81 14.47 -40.38 3.37
CA VAL A 81 14.46 -41.84 3.64
C VAL A 81 14.85 -42.67 2.43
N ASP A 82 15.21 -42.02 1.32
CA ASP A 82 15.64 -42.69 0.08
C ASP A 82 17.04 -43.29 0.25
N GLU A 83 17.12 -44.61 0.27
CA GLU A 83 18.37 -45.37 0.42
C GLU A 83 19.35 -45.18 -0.75
N ASN A 84 18.91 -44.60 -1.88
CA ASN A 84 19.78 -44.30 -3.02
C ASN A 84 20.55 -42.97 -2.85
N ILE A 85 20.21 -42.17 -1.84
CA ILE A 85 20.91 -40.93 -1.50
C ILE A 85 22.11 -41.28 -0.60
N ASP A 86 23.32 -41.00 -1.09
CA ASP A 86 24.55 -41.16 -0.31
C ASP A 86 24.57 -40.19 0.88
N ASP A 87 24.79 -40.73 2.09
CA ASP A 87 24.90 -39.98 3.35
C ASP A 87 25.99 -38.90 3.31
N ASN A 88 27.03 -39.08 2.47
CA ASN A 88 28.14 -38.13 2.34
C ASN A 88 27.89 -37.03 1.30
N GLN A 89 26.76 -37.06 0.56
CA GLN A 89 26.52 -36.05 -0.46
C GLN A 89 26.22 -34.67 0.17
N PRO A 90 26.64 -33.56 -0.47
CA PRO A 90 26.30 -32.24 0.02
C PRO A 90 24.77 -32.00 0.00
N PHE A 91 24.23 -31.49 1.10
CA PHE A 91 22.79 -31.16 1.22
C PHE A 91 22.29 -30.21 0.11
N SER A 92 23.17 -29.39 -0.47
CA SER A 92 22.83 -28.55 -1.62
C SER A 92 22.29 -29.34 -2.81
N VAL A 93 22.74 -30.58 -3.01
CA VAL A 93 22.27 -31.46 -4.09
C VAL A 93 20.85 -31.96 -3.78
N VAL A 94 20.59 -32.41 -2.55
CA VAL A 94 19.25 -32.81 -2.08
C VAL A 94 18.28 -31.63 -2.16
N ARG A 95 18.72 -30.43 -1.77
CA ARG A 95 17.92 -29.20 -1.88
C ARG A 95 17.55 -28.89 -3.34
N GLN A 96 18.46 -29.10 -4.30
CA GLN A 96 18.15 -28.93 -5.72
C GLN A 96 17.14 -29.97 -6.21
N GLN A 97 17.18 -31.21 -5.72
CA GLN A 97 16.18 -32.24 -6.04
C GLN A 97 14.81 -31.85 -5.47
N ALA A 98 14.76 -31.38 -4.23
CA ALA A 98 13.53 -30.85 -3.62
C ALA A 98 12.93 -29.69 -4.42
N LEU A 99 13.77 -28.76 -4.89
CA LEU A 99 13.34 -27.62 -5.69
C LEU A 99 12.82 -28.00 -7.09
N LYS A 100 13.12 -29.20 -7.60
CA LYS A 100 12.51 -29.75 -8.83
C LYS A 100 11.09 -30.26 -8.58
N VAL A 101 10.79 -30.74 -7.37
CA VAL A 101 9.45 -31.20 -6.97
C VAL A 101 8.54 -30.00 -6.69
N MET A 102 9.06 -28.99 -6.01
CA MET A 102 8.29 -27.82 -5.57
C MET A 102 9.18 -26.59 -5.39
N ASN A 103 8.74 -25.42 -5.84
CA ASN A 103 9.52 -24.19 -5.66
C ASN A 103 9.56 -23.75 -4.18
N ASP A 104 10.50 -22.86 -3.85
CA ASP A 104 10.75 -22.42 -2.47
C ASP A 104 9.51 -21.77 -1.82
N ARG A 105 8.73 -20.98 -2.58
CA ARG A 105 7.52 -20.31 -2.09
C ARG A 105 6.42 -21.32 -1.71
N ASP A 106 6.24 -22.35 -2.53
CA ASP A 106 5.25 -23.40 -2.32
C ASP A 106 5.66 -24.31 -1.16
N ILE A 107 6.95 -24.65 -1.03
CA ILE A 107 7.49 -25.38 0.12
C ILE A 107 7.20 -24.61 1.42
N GLN A 108 7.49 -23.31 1.46
CA GLN A 108 7.20 -22.48 2.63
C GLN A 108 5.70 -22.42 2.95
N THR A 109 4.86 -22.26 1.93
CA THR A 109 3.39 -22.21 2.08
C THR A 109 2.85 -23.54 2.61
N LEU A 110 3.39 -24.66 2.13
CA LEU A 110 3.08 -26.01 2.61
C LEU A 110 3.53 -26.22 4.06
N CYS A 111 4.74 -25.78 4.44
CA CYS A 111 5.20 -25.86 5.83
C CYS A 111 4.27 -25.10 6.79
N LEU A 112 3.82 -23.91 6.39
CA LEU A 112 2.84 -23.11 7.11
C LEU A 112 1.49 -23.84 7.22
N TYR A 113 1.03 -24.47 6.13
CA TYR A 113 -0.15 -25.33 6.11
C TYR A 113 -0.09 -26.50 7.07
N LEU A 114 1.01 -27.26 7.07
CA LEU A 114 1.20 -28.39 7.96
C LEU A 114 1.25 -27.95 9.44
N LYS A 115 1.79 -26.76 9.71
CA LYS A 115 1.77 -26.13 11.05
C LYS A 115 0.41 -25.53 11.44
N LYS A 116 -0.59 -25.58 10.55
CA LYS A 116 -1.88 -24.87 10.68
C LYS A 116 -1.73 -23.36 10.90
N GLN A 117 -0.62 -22.79 10.44
CA GLN A 117 -0.33 -21.37 10.51
C GLN A 117 -0.65 -20.77 9.15
N LYS A 118 -1.72 -19.98 9.05
CA LYS A 118 -2.00 -19.25 7.81
C LYS A 118 -1.03 -18.08 7.71
N ARG A 119 -0.52 -17.80 6.50
CA ARG A 119 0.01 -16.46 6.20
C ARG A 119 -1.06 -15.45 6.57
N THR A 120 -0.67 -14.36 7.22
CA THR A 120 -1.65 -13.38 7.71
C THR A 120 -2.21 -12.61 6.52
N VAL A 121 -3.42 -12.09 6.69
CA VAL A 121 -4.01 -11.15 5.73
C VAL A 121 -3.09 -9.94 5.55
N GLU A 122 -2.44 -9.51 6.64
CA GLU A 122 -1.49 -8.39 6.66
C GLU A 122 -0.29 -8.62 5.74
N GLU A 123 0.31 -9.82 5.73
CA GLU A 123 1.44 -10.13 4.83
C GLU A 123 1.05 -9.94 3.35
N TYR A 124 -0.13 -10.41 2.96
CA TYR A 124 -0.60 -10.25 1.58
C TYR A 124 -1.06 -8.81 1.27
N GLN A 125 -1.56 -8.06 2.25
CA GLN A 125 -1.82 -6.62 2.07
C GLN A 125 -0.52 -5.86 1.79
N TRP A 126 0.55 -6.15 2.53
CA TRP A 126 1.86 -5.53 2.30
C TRP A 126 2.43 -5.90 0.93
N GLN A 127 2.31 -7.15 0.50
CA GLN A 127 2.69 -7.55 -0.86
C GLN A 127 1.93 -6.75 -1.93
N HIS A 128 0.63 -6.49 -1.72
CA HIS A 128 -0.16 -5.67 -2.64
C HIS A 128 0.35 -4.22 -2.69
N TYR A 129 0.67 -3.63 -1.54
CA TYR A 129 1.21 -2.26 -1.50
C TYR A 129 2.57 -2.17 -2.18
N ASP A 130 3.43 -3.18 -2.02
CA ASP A 130 4.73 -3.25 -2.69
C ASP A 130 4.57 -3.27 -4.23
N GLU A 131 3.57 -3.99 -4.73
CA GLU A 131 3.22 -4.00 -6.16
C GLU A 131 2.67 -2.66 -6.66
N GLN A 132 2.07 -1.86 -5.77
CA GLN A 132 1.50 -0.53 -6.06
C GLN A 132 2.43 0.63 -5.67
N CYS A 133 3.69 0.37 -5.33
CA CYS A 133 4.65 1.37 -4.83
C CYS A 133 4.69 2.64 -5.67
N ASN A 134 4.68 2.54 -7.01
CA ASN A 134 4.71 3.72 -7.88
C ASN A 134 3.52 4.67 -7.64
N LEU A 135 2.30 4.15 -7.50
CA LEU A 135 1.12 4.96 -7.24
C LEU A 135 1.19 5.59 -5.84
N LEU A 136 1.63 4.81 -4.84
CA LEU A 136 1.76 5.27 -3.47
C LEU A 136 2.82 6.38 -3.36
N GLU A 137 3.99 6.19 -3.95
CA GLU A 137 5.14 7.09 -3.79
C GLU A 137 5.12 8.30 -4.73
N GLN A 138 4.70 8.12 -5.98
CA GLN A 138 4.75 9.20 -6.97
C GLN A 138 3.52 10.08 -6.95
N LEU A 139 2.37 9.58 -6.45
CA LEU A 139 1.12 10.32 -6.46
C LEU A 139 0.58 10.55 -5.05
N LEU A 140 0.23 9.51 -4.30
CA LEU A 140 -0.43 9.70 -3.00
C LEU A 140 0.49 10.39 -1.98
N ARG A 141 1.76 10.01 -1.92
CA ARG A 141 2.75 10.66 -1.06
C ARG A 141 2.91 12.14 -1.40
N GLN A 142 2.97 12.48 -2.69
CA GLN A 142 3.11 13.88 -3.13
C GLN A 142 1.89 14.71 -2.77
N VAL A 143 0.69 14.14 -2.94
CA VAL A 143 -0.55 14.80 -2.53
C VAL A 143 -0.57 14.98 -1.01
N PHE A 144 -0.23 13.95 -0.24
CA PHE A 144 -0.18 14.01 1.22
C PHE A 144 0.75 15.12 1.74
N LEU A 145 1.92 15.30 1.12
CA LEU A 145 2.88 16.35 1.48
C LEU A 145 2.38 17.77 1.15
N CYS A 146 1.45 17.91 0.19
CA CYS A 146 0.86 19.21 -0.17
C CYS A 146 -0.36 19.58 0.68
N LEU A 147 -0.89 18.66 1.50
CA LEU A 147 -2.09 18.92 2.30
C LEU A 147 -1.73 19.59 3.62
N GLU A 148 -2.33 20.74 3.89
CA GLU A 148 -2.24 21.39 5.20
C GLU A 148 -3.34 20.83 6.13
N CYS A 149 -2.93 20.30 7.28
CA CYS A 149 -3.85 19.77 8.28
C CYS A 149 -4.00 20.78 9.42
N GLU A 150 -5.23 21.24 9.65
CA GLU A 150 -5.58 22.12 10.77
C GLU A 150 -6.40 21.35 11.82
N ALA A 151 -6.07 21.56 13.09
CA ALA A 151 -6.77 20.89 14.19
C ALA A 151 -8.07 21.62 14.54
N GLY A 152 -9.19 20.89 14.47
CA GLY A 152 -10.41 21.23 15.21
C GLY A 152 -10.35 20.73 16.66
N LYS A 153 -11.30 21.16 17.49
CA LYS A 153 -11.41 20.72 18.90
C LYS A 153 -11.44 19.18 19.00
N GLY A 154 -10.46 18.61 19.71
CA GLY A 154 -10.36 17.17 19.95
C GLY A 154 -9.61 16.38 18.87
N SER A 155 -9.05 17.05 17.86
CA SER A 155 -8.25 16.43 16.78
C SER A 155 -6.76 16.81 16.81
N GLU A 156 -6.34 17.56 17.82
CA GLU A 156 -4.99 18.13 17.94
C GLU A 156 -3.91 17.05 17.90
N ALA A 157 -4.12 15.93 18.60
CA ALA A 157 -3.18 14.81 18.62
C ALA A 157 -3.02 14.14 17.25
N VAL A 158 -4.12 13.98 16.51
CA VAL A 158 -4.11 13.35 15.17
C VAL A 158 -3.40 14.28 14.19
N VAL A 159 -3.70 15.57 14.21
CA VAL A 159 -3.04 16.54 13.34
C VAL A 159 -1.55 16.63 13.63
N ALA A 160 -1.14 16.59 14.91
CA ALA A 160 0.27 16.54 15.27
C ALA A 160 0.98 15.29 14.70
N GLN A 161 0.34 14.13 14.74
CA GLN A 161 0.87 12.90 14.13
C GLN A 161 0.98 13.00 12.61
N LEU A 162 -0.04 13.58 11.94
CA LEU A 162 0.00 13.78 10.49
C LEU A 162 1.14 14.73 10.09
N GLN A 163 1.32 15.82 10.81
CA GLN A 163 2.41 16.76 10.58
C GLN A 163 3.78 16.11 10.82
N GLN A 164 3.93 15.33 11.90
CA GLN A 164 5.15 14.56 12.13
C GLN A 164 5.44 13.60 10.97
N MET A 165 4.44 12.84 10.52
CA MET A 165 4.58 11.92 9.40
C MET A 165 4.96 12.65 8.10
N GLN A 166 4.37 13.81 7.82
CA GLN A 166 4.75 14.65 6.68
C GLN A 166 6.23 15.06 6.76
N THR A 167 6.72 15.46 7.94
CA THR A 167 8.13 15.81 8.11
C THR A 167 9.04 14.60 7.88
N GLU A 168 8.75 13.44 8.48
CA GLU A 168 9.56 12.23 8.33
C GLU A 168 9.66 11.79 6.86
N ILE A 169 8.55 11.86 6.14
CA ILE A 169 8.49 11.54 4.71
C ILE A 169 9.28 12.56 3.87
N ALA A 170 9.17 13.86 4.16
CA ALA A 170 9.85 14.91 3.41
C ALA A 170 11.38 14.86 3.57
N PHE A 171 11.88 14.48 4.74
CA PHE A 171 13.32 14.37 5.04
C PHE A 171 13.93 13.02 4.65
N GLY A 172 13.19 12.16 3.94
CA GLY A 172 13.69 10.86 3.46
C GLY A 172 13.93 9.86 4.58
N GLY A 173 13.27 10.03 5.72
CA GLY A 173 13.32 9.05 6.80
C GLY A 173 12.68 7.74 6.35
N PRO A 174 13.28 6.57 6.64
CA PRO A 174 12.54 5.31 6.49
C PRO A 174 11.29 5.39 7.36
N LEU A 175 10.14 5.00 6.80
CA LEU A 175 8.93 4.76 7.58
C LEU A 175 9.30 3.69 8.63
N LYS A 176 9.37 4.10 9.89
CA LYS A 176 9.70 3.22 11.01
C LYS A 176 8.50 2.38 11.43
#